data_AF-A0A292SPM6-F1
#
_entry.id   AF-A0A292SPM6-F1
#
_cell.length_a   1.000
_cell.length_b   1.000
_cell.length_c   1.000
_cell.angle_alpha   90.00
_cell.angle_beta   90.00
_cell.angle_gamma   90.00
#
_symmetry.space_group_name_H-M   'P 1'
#
loop_
_entity.id
_entity.type
_entity.pdbx_description
1 polymer ?
#
loop_
_entity_poly.entity_id
_entity_poly.type
_entity_poly.pdbx_seq_one_letter_code
_entity_poly.pdbx_strand_id
1 'polypeptide(L)'
;GAVLGLIQVMQNLSDPSKLGAGIAVAFVATVYGVGAANLIFIPFSTKLKFKFKKVFLKKEMIIEGILAIQAGESPALIERKLQAYILDSHMKEEAA
;
A
#
# COMPACT_ATOMS: atom_id res chain seq x y z
N GLY A 1 8.45 12.37 -16.86
CA GLY A 1 7.56 13.05 -17.83
C GLY A 1 7.69 14.55 -17.74
N ALA A 2 7.20 15.17 -16.66
CA ALA A 2 7.22 16.63 -16.47
C ALA A 2 8.60 17.30 -16.70
N VAL A 3 9.64 16.76 -16.06
CA VAL A 3 11.02 17.28 -16.20
C VAL A 3 11.53 17.18 -17.64
N LEU A 4 11.22 16.08 -18.35
CA LEU A 4 11.60 15.90 -19.76
C LEU A 4 10.89 16.91 -20.68
N GLY A 5 9.61 17.21 -20.41
CA GLY A 5 8.87 18.25 -21.13
C GLY A 5 9.45 19.65 -20.92
N LEU A 6 9.91 19.97 -19.71
CA LEU A 6 10.58 21.24 -19.44
C LEU A 6 11.98 21.33 -20.09
N ILE A 7 12.71 20.23 -20.20
CA ILE A 7 13.99 20.20 -20.93
C ILE A 7 13.76 20.52 -22.42
N GLN A 8 12.71 19.96 -23.04
CA GLN A 8 12.32 20.26 -24.42
C GLN A 8 12.01 21.75 -24.65
N VAL A 9 11.38 22.40 -23.65
CA VAL A 9 11.05 23.83 -23.65
C VAL A 9 12.32 24.68 -23.57
N MET A 10 13.27 24.31 -22.69
CA MET A 10 14.54 25.02 -22.55
C MET A 10 15.43 24.93 -23.79
N GLN A 11 15.36 23.82 -24.54
CA GLN A 11 16.12 23.65 -25.78
C GLN A 11 15.60 24.47 -26.96
N ASN A 12 14.31 24.86 -26.94
CA ASN A 12 13.66 25.57 -28.05
C ASN A 12 13.19 26.98 -27.65
N LEU A 13 13.94 27.64 -26.76
CA LEU A 13 13.56 28.93 -26.19
C LEU A 13 13.44 30.06 -27.24
N SER A 14 14.06 29.89 -28.40
CA SER A 14 14.07 30.85 -29.51
C SER A 14 12.79 30.86 -30.36
N ASP A 15 11.89 29.87 -30.21
CA ASP A 15 10.71 29.71 -31.06
C ASP A 15 9.43 29.55 -30.22
N PRO A 16 8.69 30.65 -29.93
CA PRO A 16 7.51 30.66 -29.06
C PRO A 16 6.44 29.63 -29.43
N SER A 17 6.33 29.31 -30.72
CA SER A 17 5.38 28.32 -31.24
C SER A 17 5.65 26.90 -30.75
N LYS A 18 6.90 26.58 -30.38
CA LYS A 18 7.31 25.24 -29.91
C LYS A 18 7.30 25.09 -28.39
N LEU A 19 7.26 26.19 -27.63
CA LEU A 19 7.16 26.16 -26.17
C LEU A 19 5.86 25.51 -25.69
N GLY A 20 4.73 25.85 -26.33
CA GLY A 20 3.41 25.36 -25.92
C GLY A 20 3.30 23.84 -25.94
N ALA A 21 3.89 23.19 -26.94
CA ALA A 21 3.89 21.73 -27.07
C ALA A 21 4.66 21.05 -25.93
N GLY A 22 5.85 21.56 -25.56
CA GLY A 22 6.64 20.98 -24.47
C GLY A 22 5.99 21.15 -23.09
N ILE A 23 5.34 22.28 -22.85
CA ILE A 23 4.58 22.54 -21.62
C ILE A 23 3.34 21.65 -21.54
N ALA A 24 2.60 21.48 -22.64
CA ALA A 24 1.43 20.59 -22.69
C ALA A 24 1.79 19.14 -22.35
N VAL A 25 2.90 18.62 -22.90
CA VAL A 25 3.40 17.27 -22.58
C VAL A 25 3.77 17.15 -21.09
N ALA A 26 4.39 18.18 -20.50
CA ALA A 26 4.75 18.18 -19.09
C ALA A 26 3.51 18.08 -18.17
N PHE A 27 2.45 18.82 -18.49
CA PHE A 27 1.19 18.77 -17.72
C PHE A 27 0.46 17.44 -17.90
N VAL A 28 0.34 16.94 -19.13
CA VAL A 28 -0.29 15.64 -19.41
C VAL A 28 0.43 14.53 -18.65
N ALA A 29 1.77 14.52 -18.67
CA ALA A 29 2.55 13.54 -17.93
C ALA A 29 2.35 13.63 -16.40
N THR A 30 2.08 14.83 -15.87
CA THR A 30 1.81 15.04 -14.44
C THR A 30 0.41 14.53 -14.07
N VAL A 31 -0.59 14.82 -14.90
CA VAL A 31 -1.98 14.33 -14.71
C VAL A 31 -2.02 12.81 -14.76
N TYR A 32 -1.38 12.18 -15.75
CA TYR A 32 -1.32 10.72 -15.83
C TYR A 32 -0.55 10.11 -14.65
N GLY A 33 0.53 10.73 -14.21
CA GLY A 33 1.31 10.25 -13.06
C GLY A 33 0.50 10.28 -11.76
N VAL A 34 -0.04 11.45 -11.40
CA VAL A 34 -0.85 11.63 -10.17
C VAL A 34 -2.15 10.83 -10.25
N GLY A 35 -2.79 10.80 -11.43
CA GLY A 35 -4.00 10.03 -11.68
C GLY A 35 -3.78 8.53 -11.49
N ALA A 36 -2.74 7.96 -12.11
CA ALA A 36 -2.43 6.54 -11.93
C ALA A 36 -2.02 6.22 -10.48
N ALA A 37 -1.25 7.09 -9.82
CA ALA A 37 -0.85 6.91 -8.43
C ALA A 37 -2.06 6.82 -7.49
N ASN A 38 -2.95 7.81 -7.55
CA ASN A 38 -4.08 7.92 -6.64
C ASN A 38 -5.23 6.98 -6.96
N LEU A 39 -5.50 6.71 -8.24
CA LEU A 39 -6.64 5.89 -8.65
C LEU A 39 -6.32 4.40 -8.73
N ILE A 40 -5.07 4.02 -8.98
CA ILE A 40 -4.69 2.62 -9.22
C ILE A 40 -3.74 2.14 -8.14
N PHE A 41 -2.55 2.74 -8.03
CA PHE A 41 -1.48 2.17 -7.21
C PHE A 41 -1.76 2.26 -5.70
N ILE A 42 -2.32 3.37 -5.22
CA ILE A 42 -2.67 3.55 -3.80
C ILE A 42 -3.77 2.58 -3.36
N PRO A 43 -4.95 2.51 -4.01
CA PRO A 43 -5.99 1.57 -3.58
C PRO A 43 -5.56 0.10 -3.75
N PHE A 44 -4.76 -0.20 -4.78
CA PHE A 44 -4.19 -1.53 -4.95
C PHE A 44 -3.25 -1.91 -3.80
N SER A 45 -2.35 -1.01 -3.39
CA SER A 45 -1.46 -1.20 -2.24
C SER A 45 -2.24 -1.43 -0.94
N THR A 46 -3.30 -0.65 -0.70
CA THR A 46 -4.14 -0.81 0.50
C THR A 46 -4.85 -2.16 0.51
N LYS A 47 -5.45 -2.59 -0.60
CA LYS A 47 -6.10 -3.91 -0.71
C LYS A 47 -5.10 -5.04 -0.47
N LEU A 48 -3.88 -4.92 -1.00
CA LEU A 48 -2.84 -5.92 -0.81
C LEU A 48 -2.40 -6.00 0.65
N LYS A 49 -2.14 -4.86 1.30
CA LYS A 49 -1.80 -4.78 2.72
C LYS A 49 -2.89 -5.39 3.60
N PHE A 50 -4.15 -5.18 3.28
CA PHE A 50 -5.26 -5.76 4.04
C PHE A 50 -5.27 -7.29 3.96
N LYS A 51 -5.08 -7.86 2.76
CA LYS A 51 -4.95 -9.32 2.59
C LYS A 51 -3.74 -9.86 3.33
N PHE A 52 -2.58 -9.19 3.24
CA PHE A 52 -1.38 -9.58 3.95
C PHE A 52 -1.56 -9.56 5.46
N LYS A 53 -2.22 -8.55 6.02
CA LYS A 53 -2.49 -8.44 7.45
C LYS A 53 -3.28 -9.63 7.98
N LYS A 54 -4.29 -10.10 7.23
CA LYS A 54 -5.06 -11.31 7.60
C LYS A 54 -4.19 -12.57 7.63
N VAL A 55 -3.35 -12.76 6.62
CA VAL A 55 -2.45 -13.92 6.56
C VAL A 55 -1.38 -13.85 7.65
N PHE A 56 -0.83 -12.66 7.88
CA PHE A 56 0.20 -12.42 8.88
C PHE A 56 -0.32 -12.73 10.29
N LEU A 57 -1.50 -12.20 10.65
CA LEU A 57 -2.13 -12.45 11.96
C LEU A 57 -2.37 -13.95 12.22
N LYS A 58 -2.81 -14.69 11.19
CA LYS A 58 -2.99 -16.15 11.31
C LYS A 58 -1.66 -16.87 11.55
N LYS A 59 -0.60 -16.47 10.86
CA LYS A 59 0.73 -17.07 11.04
C LYS A 59 1.32 -16.72 12.42
N GLU A 60 1.13 -15.49 12.86
CA GLU A 60 1.55 -15.02 14.19
C GLU A 60 0.85 -15.79 15.31
N MET A 61 -0.48 -15.97 15.21
CA MET A 61 -1.26 -16.83 16.12
C MET A 61 -0.71 -18.26 16.20
N ILE A 62 -0.37 -18.87 15.06
CA ILE A 62 0.18 -20.24 15.03
C ILE A 62 1.55 -20.29 15.72
N ILE A 63 2.44 -19.33 15.44
CA ILE A 63 3.77 -19.27 16.04
C ILE A 63 3.66 -19.11 17.56
N GLU A 64 2.82 -18.20 18.04
CA GLU A 64 2.59 -18.01 19.47
C GLU A 64 2.00 -19.26 20.14
N GLY A 65 1.08 -19.95 19.47
CA GLY A 65 0.55 -21.23 19.98
C GLY A 65 1.64 -22.29 20.15
N ILE A 66 2.53 -22.43 19.16
CA ILE A 66 3.65 -23.39 19.22
C ILE A 66 4.63 -23.01 20.33
N LEU A 67 4.97 -21.72 20.48
CA LEU A 67 5.86 -21.24 21.53
C LEU A 67 5.27 -21.47 22.93
N ALA A 68 3.97 -21.24 23.12
CA ALA A 68 3.31 -21.46 24.40
C ALA A 68 3.24 -22.95 24.78
N ILE A 69 3.05 -23.84 23.79
CA ILE A 69 3.14 -25.29 23.98
C ILE A 69 4.56 -25.69 24.38
N GLN A 70 5.59 -25.16 23.70
CA GLN A 70 6.99 -25.43 24.03
C GLN A 70 7.34 -24.96 25.44
N ALA A 71 6.82 -23.82 25.87
CA ALA A 71 7.03 -23.26 27.21
C ALA A 71 6.29 -24.06 28.31
N GLY A 72 5.42 -25.01 27.97
CA GLY A 72 4.65 -25.80 28.92
C GLY A 72 3.54 -25.01 29.61
N GLU A 73 2.99 -23.97 28.96
CA GLU A 73 1.86 -23.23 29.51
C GLU A 73 0.61 -24.11 29.66
N SER A 74 -0.22 -23.81 30.66
CA SER A 74 -1.50 -24.50 30.86
C SER A 74 -2.40 -24.33 29.63
N PRO A 75 -3.08 -25.38 29.14
CA PRO A 75 -3.97 -25.29 27.98
C PRO A 75 -5.01 -24.16 28.08
N ALA A 76 -5.50 -23.88 29.29
CA ALA A 76 -6.46 -22.80 29.53
C ALA A 76 -5.86 -21.39 29.33
N LEU A 77 -4.56 -21.22 29.60
CA LEU A 77 -3.84 -19.98 29.34
C LEU A 77 -3.58 -19.79 27.85
N ILE A 78 -3.17 -20.86 27.16
CA ILE A 78 -2.95 -20.87 25.70
C ILE A 78 -4.27 -20.51 24.98
N GLU A 79 -5.38 -21.13 25.38
CA GLU A 79 -6.70 -20.85 24.79
C GLU A 79 -7.09 -19.38 24.95
N ARG A 80 -6.93 -18.80 26.15
CA ARG A 80 -7.21 -17.39 26.39
C ARG A 80 -6.33 -16.46 25.54
N LYS A 81 -5.04 -16.80 25.41
CA LYS A 81 -4.08 -16.02 24.61
C LYS A 81 -4.45 -16.05 23.13
N LEU A 82 -4.83 -17.22 22.60
CA LEU A 82 -5.25 -17.38 21.21
C LEU A 82 -6.64 -16.78 20.93
N GLN A 83 -7.56 -16.80 21.90
CA GLN A 83 -8.87 -16.14 21.78
C GLN A 83 -8.74 -14.62 21.56
N ALA A 84 -7.72 -13.97 22.14
CA ALA A 84 -7.46 -12.55 21.91
C ALA A 84 -7.14 -12.23 20.43
N TYR A 85 -6.43 -13.13 19.72
CA TYR A 85 -6.15 -12.98 18.28
C TYR A 85 -7.41 -13.16 17.42
N ILE A 86 -8.36 -13.98 17.86
CA ILE A 86 -9.64 -14.17 17.18
C ILE A 86 -10.51 -12.90 17.33
N LEU A 87 -10.57 -12.32 18.53
CA LEU A 87 -11.32 -11.07 18.77
C LEU A 87 -10.79 -9.91 17.91
N ASP A 88 -9.46 -9.75 17.83
CA ASP A 88 -8.81 -8.75 16.99
C ASP A 88 -9.05 -8.98 15.48
N SER A 89 -9.23 -10.24 15.06
CA SER A 89 -9.58 -10.57 13.68
C SER A 89 -11.02 -10.19 13.31
N HIS A 90 -11.98 -10.41 14.22
CA HIS A 90 -13.40 -10.05 14.00
C HIS A 90 -13.64 -8.54 14.04
N MET A 91 -13.01 -7.81 14.97
CA MET A 91 -13.15 -6.34 15.06
C MET A 91 -12.60 -5.62 13.82
N LYS A 92 -11.60 -6.18 13.15
CA LYS A 92 -11.03 -5.62 11.90
C LYS A 92 -11.84 -5.96 10.65
N GLU A 93 -12.77 -6.91 10.73
CA GLU A 93 -13.62 -7.35 9.63
C GLU A 93 -14.95 -6.59 9.59
N GLU A 94 -15.45 -6.09 10.73
CA GLU A 94 -16.61 -5.17 10.80
C GLU A 94 -16.24 -3.70 10.50
N ALA A 95 -14.98 -3.31 10.67
CA ALA A 95 -14.52 -1.94 10.48
C ALA A 95 -13.97 -1.62 9.06
N ALA A 96 -13.97 -2.60 8.15
CA ALA A 96 -13.39 -2.52 6.80
C ALA A 96 -14.43 -2.78 5.71
#